data_AF-A0AAW9DT78-F1
#
_entry.id   AF-A0AAW9DT78-F1
#
_cell.length_a   1.000
_cell.length_b   1.000
_cell.length_c   1.000
_cell.angle_alpha   90.00
_cell.angle_beta   90.00
_cell.angle_gamma   90.00
#
_symmetry.space_group_name_H-M   'P 1'
#
loop_
_entity.id
_entity.type
_entity.pdbx_description
1 polymer ?
#
loop_
_entity_poly.entity_id
_entity_poly.type
_entity_poly.pdbx_seq_one_letter_code
_entity_poly.pdbx_strand_id
1 'polypeptide(L)'
;MRRTASRFAFGLIATMFAAGNAMACMVPTTQQALDVIGLKSTLMVSALTCDQRSDYDTFMKRFQPHILAEQHDVDAYFRQEHGRLFQRYEDTYITSLANVQSSAGIHEGTDFCNQSKVLFGKVLTLNTEHELDDFARRAPAVQPIVVVACGIVESSAFRRMERLAPKP
;
A
#
# COMPACT_ATOMS: atom_id res chain seq x y z
N MET A 1 39.32 23.83 -55.65
CA MET A 1 39.99 24.82 -54.78
C MET A 1 38.88 25.51 -53.99
N ARG A 2 38.77 25.52 -52.66
CA ARG A 2 39.74 25.65 -51.56
C ARG A 2 39.23 24.92 -50.32
N ARG A 3 40.18 24.35 -49.57
CA ARG A 3 40.04 23.78 -48.23
C ARG A 3 40.04 24.91 -47.20
N THR A 4 39.22 24.82 -46.15
CA THR A 4 39.52 25.42 -44.84
C THR A 4 38.98 24.53 -43.74
N ALA A 5 39.89 23.78 -43.12
CA ALA A 5 39.67 23.08 -41.86
C ALA A 5 39.74 24.10 -40.73
N SER A 6 38.70 24.20 -39.90
CA SER A 6 38.78 24.96 -38.65
C SER A 6 38.85 23.99 -37.48
N ARG A 7 39.99 23.99 -36.81
CA ARG A 7 40.27 23.25 -35.59
C ARG A 7 39.62 24.00 -34.43
N PHE A 8 38.58 23.42 -33.83
CA PHE A 8 38.12 23.81 -32.50
C PHE A 8 38.59 22.75 -31.50
N ALA A 9 39.63 23.09 -30.76
CA ALA A 9 40.01 22.46 -29.51
C ALA A 9 39.61 23.43 -28.40
N PHE A 10 38.67 23.05 -27.52
CA PHE A 10 38.65 23.38 -26.09
C PHE A 10 37.36 22.84 -25.44
N GLY A 11 37.52 22.17 -24.28
CA GLY A 11 36.45 22.00 -23.30
C GLY A 11 35.78 20.63 -23.24
N LEU A 12 36.52 19.59 -22.81
CA LEU A 12 35.90 18.45 -22.14
C LEU A 12 35.40 18.93 -20.77
N ILE A 13 34.18 19.48 -20.73
CA ILE A 13 33.44 19.63 -19.48
C ILE A 13 32.94 18.22 -19.15
N ALA A 14 33.71 17.52 -18.33
CA ALA A 14 33.23 16.33 -17.65
C ALA A 14 32.12 16.79 -16.68
N THR A 15 30.88 16.77 -17.14
CA THR A 15 29.72 16.81 -16.25
C THR A 15 29.82 15.58 -15.36
N MET A 16 30.33 15.78 -14.14
CA MET A 16 30.05 14.88 -13.03
C MET A 16 28.53 14.85 -12.86
N PHE A 17 27.87 13.92 -13.54
CA PHE A 17 26.60 13.43 -13.06
C PHE A 17 26.94 12.74 -11.75
N ALA A 18 26.73 13.45 -10.64
CA ALA A 18 26.58 12.83 -9.36
C ALA A 18 25.50 11.76 -9.55
N ALA A 19 25.93 10.50 -9.62
CA ALA A 19 25.08 9.37 -9.33
C ALA A 19 24.74 9.51 -7.85
N GLY A 20 23.77 10.39 -7.56
CA GLY A 20 23.09 10.41 -6.31
C GLY A 20 22.51 9.02 -6.15
N ASN A 21 22.99 8.28 -5.16
CA ASN A 21 22.32 7.11 -4.65
C ASN A 21 20.98 7.59 -4.09
N ALA A 22 19.99 7.82 -4.95
CA ALA A 22 18.63 8.18 -4.59
C ALA A 22 17.84 6.92 -4.16
N MET A 23 18.50 6.02 -3.42
CA MET A 23 17.83 4.99 -2.63
C MET A 23 17.64 5.56 -1.22
N ALA A 24 16.86 6.63 -1.11
CA ALA A 24 16.38 7.16 0.16
C ALA A 24 14.92 7.50 -0.03
N CYS A 25 14.14 6.44 -0.13
CA CYS A 25 12.85 6.45 -0.75
C CYS A 25 12.01 5.48 0.12
N MET A 26 11.05 6.09 0.82
CA MET A 26 10.08 5.62 1.82
C MET A 26 10.57 5.59 3.28
N VAL A 27 9.77 6.19 4.19
CA VAL A 27 9.89 5.96 5.63
C VAL A 27 9.36 4.53 5.87
N PRO A 28 10.20 3.59 6.33
CA PRO A 28 9.82 2.17 6.42
C PRO A 28 8.54 1.91 7.23
N THR A 29 8.23 2.80 8.17
CA THR A 29 7.06 2.68 9.06
C THR A 29 5.74 2.84 8.31
N THR A 30 5.61 3.80 7.40
CA THR A 30 4.35 3.99 6.63
C THR A 30 4.06 2.80 5.72
N GLN A 31 5.09 2.15 5.17
CA GLN A 31 4.88 0.98 4.32
C GLN A 31 4.32 -0.19 5.14
N GLN A 32 4.95 -0.45 6.29
CA GLN A 32 4.48 -1.47 7.20
C GLN A 32 3.03 -1.23 7.60
N ALA A 33 2.68 0.01 7.95
CA ALA A 33 1.33 0.39 8.31
C ALA A 33 0.32 0.10 7.19
N LEU A 34 0.64 0.48 5.95
CA LEU A 34 -0.22 0.18 4.80
C LEU A 34 -0.32 -1.32 4.52
N ASP A 35 0.73 -2.10 4.72
CA ASP A 35 0.72 -3.55 4.55
C ASP A 35 -0.17 -4.23 5.59
N VAL A 36 -0.05 -3.85 6.86
CA VAL A 36 -0.87 -4.39 7.95
C VAL A 36 -2.35 -4.00 7.79
N ILE A 37 -2.64 -2.74 7.46
CA ILE A 37 -4.01 -2.28 7.19
C ILE A 37 -4.58 -2.91 5.92
N GLY A 38 -3.73 -3.10 4.91
CA GLY A 38 -4.00 -3.89 3.70
C GLY A 38 -4.47 -5.29 4.04
N LEU A 39 -3.71 -6.01 4.87
CA LEU A 39 -4.02 -7.35 5.33
C LEU A 39 -5.32 -7.38 6.15
N LYS A 40 -5.53 -6.45 7.10
CA LYS A 40 -6.77 -6.33 7.86
C LYS A 40 -7.99 -6.22 6.94
N SER A 41 -7.91 -5.34 5.94
CA SER A 41 -8.99 -5.16 4.96
C SER A 41 -9.24 -6.44 4.16
N THR A 42 -8.17 -7.11 3.69
CA THR A 42 -8.31 -8.39 2.96
C THR A 42 -9.03 -9.42 3.81
N LEU A 43 -8.61 -9.59 5.06
CA LEU A 43 -9.23 -10.55 5.99
C LEU A 43 -10.70 -10.19 6.28
N MET A 44 -11.03 -8.91 6.43
CA MET A 44 -12.42 -8.47 6.61
C MET A 44 -13.28 -8.80 5.38
N VAL A 45 -12.82 -8.44 4.18
CA VAL A 45 -13.53 -8.71 2.92
C VAL A 45 -13.73 -10.22 2.72
N SER A 46 -12.67 -11.02 2.95
CA SER A 46 -12.74 -12.48 2.92
C SER A 46 -13.74 -13.01 3.95
N ALA A 47 -13.76 -12.48 5.17
CA ALA A 47 -14.68 -12.91 6.22
C ALA A 47 -16.15 -12.63 5.87
N LEU A 48 -16.43 -11.47 5.27
CA LEU A 48 -17.78 -11.11 4.83
C LEU A 48 -18.24 -11.95 3.64
N THR A 49 -17.33 -12.27 2.72
CA THR A 49 -17.65 -13.00 1.48
C THR A 49 -17.76 -14.50 1.70
N CYS A 50 -16.90 -15.07 2.57
CA CYS A 50 -16.70 -16.51 2.70
C CYS A 50 -17.13 -17.08 4.07
N ASP A 51 -17.93 -16.33 4.84
CA ASP A 51 -18.44 -16.70 6.17
C ASP A 51 -17.35 -17.05 7.19
N GLN A 52 -16.25 -16.30 7.19
CA GLN A 52 -15.08 -16.50 8.07
C GLN A 52 -15.01 -15.44 9.19
N ARG A 53 -16.17 -14.95 9.63
CA ARG A 53 -16.26 -13.88 10.66
C ARG A 53 -15.59 -14.27 11.97
N SER A 54 -15.79 -15.52 12.42
CA SER A 54 -15.15 -16.02 13.65
C SER A 54 -13.62 -16.00 13.58
N ASP A 55 -13.05 -16.29 12.42
CA ASP A 55 -11.59 -16.28 12.22
C ASP A 55 -11.06 -14.85 12.23
N TYR A 56 -11.78 -13.92 11.61
CA TYR A 56 -11.48 -12.49 11.67
C TYR A 56 -11.54 -11.95 13.10
N ASP A 57 -12.58 -12.29 13.85
CA ASP A 57 -12.74 -11.85 15.24
C ASP A 57 -11.60 -12.40 16.12
N THR A 58 -11.18 -13.64 15.88
CA THR A 58 -10.04 -14.26 16.58
C THR A 58 -8.74 -13.52 16.26
N PHE A 59 -8.52 -13.19 14.99
CA PHE A 59 -7.38 -12.38 14.54
C PHE A 59 -7.38 -11.00 15.20
N MET A 60 -8.49 -10.27 15.13
CA MET A 60 -8.62 -8.94 15.71
C MET A 60 -8.44 -8.96 17.22
N LYS A 61 -8.99 -9.95 17.93
CA LYS A 61 -8.81 -10.07 19.38
C LYS A 61 -7.33 -10.18 19.77
N ARG A 62 -6.50 -10.80 18.94
CA ARG A 62 -5.05 -10.95 19.19
C ARG A 62 -4.27 -9.69 18.82
N PHE A 63 -4.54 -9.10 17.67
CA PHE A 63 -3.69 -8.07 17.08
C PHE A 63 -4.29 -6.66 17.09
N GLN A 64 -5.47 -6.45 17.67
CA GLN A 64 -6.13 -5.14 17.72
C GLN A 64 -5.21 -4.01 18.21
N PRO A 65 -4.42 -4.14 19.30
CA PRO A 65 -3.55 -3.05 19.75
C PRO A 65 -2.56 -2.62 18.67
N HIS A 66 -1.90 -3.59 18.03
CA HIS A 66 -0.95 -3.35 16.94
C HIS A 66 -1.62 -2.76 15.71
N ILE A 67 -2.75 -3.34 15.29
CA ILE A 67 -3.54 -2.85 14.16
C ILE A 67 -3.98 -1.40 14.35
N LEU A 68 -4.32 -1.00 15.57
CA LEU A 68 -4.68 0.38 15.88
C LEU A 68 -3.45 1.31 15.84
N ALA A 69 -2.28 0.84 16.28
CA ALA A 69 -1.03 1.60 16.15
C ALA A 69 -0.67 1.83 14.68
N GLU A 70 -0.71 0.77 13.86
CA GLU A 70 -0.49 0.87 12.41
C GLU A 70 -1.55 1.74 11.73
N GLN A 71 -2.81 1.72 12.20
CA GLN A 71 -3.83 2.63 11.70
C GLN A 71 -3.48 4.09 12.01
N HIS A 72 -3.01 4.39 13.21
CA HIS A 72 -2.55 5.75 13.55
C HIS A 72 -1.37 6.23 12.68
N ASP A 73 -0.49 5.34 12.25
CA ASP A 73 0.59 5.68 11.31
C ASP A 73 0.06 5.98 9.91
N VAL A 74 -0.99 5.28 9.47
CA VAL A 74 -1.73 5.62 8.24
C VAL A 74 -2.44 6.99 8.38
N ASP A 75 -3.12 7.26 9.50
CA ASP A 75 -3.72 8.57 9.77
C ASP A 75 -2.66 9.68 9.70
N ALA A 76 -1.50 9.47 10.32
CA ALA A 76 -0.41 10.43 10.37
C ALA A 76 0.12 10.74 8.97
N TYR A 77 0.24 9.72 8.12
CA TYR A 77 0.58 9.88 6.71
C TYR A 77 -0.46 10.76 5.98
N PHE A 78 -1.75 10.42 6.06
CA PHE A 78 -2.78 11.23 5.37
C PHE A 78 -2.87 12.65 5.94
N ARG A 79 -2.61 12.85 7.24
CA ARG A 79 -2.52 14.18 7.87
C ARG A 79 -1.37 14.99 7.32
N GLN A 80 -0.22 14.38 7.13
CA GLN A 80 0.95 15.05 6.57
C GLN A 80 0.70 15.48 5.12
N GLU A 81 0.09 14.62 4.30
CA GLU A 81 -0.12 14.88 2.88
C GLU A 81 -1.32 15.80 2.60
N HIS A 82 -2.42 15.65 3.34
CA HIS A 82 -3.71 16.31 3.03
C HIS A 82 -4.19 17.29 4.09
N GLY A 83 -3.44 17.46 5.18
CA GLY A 83 -3.74 18.41 6.24
C GLY A 83 -5.14 18.20 6.83
N ARG A 84 -5.98 19.24 6.80
CA ARG A 84 -7.34 19.21 7.38
C ARG A 84 -8.29 18.26 6.67
N LEU A 85 -7.97 17.80 5.46
CA LEU A 85 -8.82 16.91 4.66
C LEU A 85 -8.46 15.43 4.86
N PHE A 86 -7.48 15.10 5.72
CA PHE A 86 -6.93 13.75 5.84
C PHE A 86 -7.98 12.66 6.01
N GLN A 87 -8.99 12.86 6.87
CA GLN A 87 -10.03 11.87 7.14
C GLN A 87 -10.75 11.47 5.86
N ARG A 88 -11.06 12.43 4.98
CA ARG A 88 -11.73 12.15 3.72
C ARG A 88 -10.86 11.31 2.79
N TYR A 89 -9.56 11.61 2.72
CA TYR A 89 -8.62 10.87 1.87
C TYR A 89 -8.37 9.45 2.42
N GLU A 90 -8.27 9.32 3.74
CA GLU A 90 -8.15 8.04 4.42
C GLU A 90 -9.40 7.18 4.24
N ASP A 91 -10.60 7.74 4.46
CA ASP A 91 -11.87 7.03 4.23
C ASP A 91 -12.01 6.57 2.78
N THR A 92 -11.60 7.43 1.83
CA THR A 92 -11.57 7.10 0.41
C THR A 92 -10.58 5.97 0.13
N TYR A 93 -9.42 5.98 0.78
CA TYR A 93 -8.43 4.92 0.72
C TYR A 93 -8.95 3.59 1.27
N ILE A 94 -9.50 3.55 2.48
CA ILE A 94 -10.06 2.34 3.08
C ILE A 94 -11.21 1.79 2.23
N THR A 95 -12.10 2.65 1.74
CA THR A 95 -13.20 2.25 0.85
C THR A 95 -12.67 1.67 -0.46
N SER A 96 -11.68 2.32 -1.06
CA SER A 96 -11.08 1.86 -2.31
C SER A 96 -10.32 0.54 -2.14
N LEU A 97 -9.63 0.37 -1.01
CA LEU A 97 -8.93 -0.85 -0.64
C LEU A 97 -9.90 -2.03 -0.58
N ALA A 98 -11.01 -1.87 0.16
CA ALA A 98 -12.05 -2.89 0.25
C ALA A 98 -12.67 -3.21 -1.11
N ASN A 99 -12.91 -2.20 -1.97
CA ASN A 99 -13.48 -2.39 -3.30
C ASN A 99 -12.54 -3.16 -4.24
N VAL A 100 -11.26 -2.79 -4.28
CA VAL A 100 -10.27 -3.47 -5.13
C VAL A 100 -10.08 -4.92 -4.68
N GLN A 101 -10.01 -5.16 -3.38
CA GLN A 101 -9.90 -6.51 -2.82
C GLN A 101 -11.17 -7.34 -3.07
N SER A 102 -12.35 -6.74 -2.94
CA SER A 102 -13.63 -7.40 -3.26
C SER A 102 -13.71 -7.76 -4.74
N SER A 103 -13.29 -6.85 -5.63
CA SER A 103 -13.25 -7.10 -7.08
C SER A 103 -12.28 -8.23 -7.42
N ALA A 104 -11.10 -8.26 -6.79
CA ALA A 104 -10.15 -9.34 -6.96
C ALA A 104 -10.76 -10.69 -6.56
N GLY A 105 -11.44 -10.74 -5.40
CA GLY A 105 -12.15 -11.95 -4.97
C GLY A 105 -13.28 -12.38 -5.90
N ILE A 106 -14.03 -11.44 -6.48
CA ILE A 106 -15.06 -11.73 -7.50
C ILE A 106 -14.42 -12.36 -8.76
N HIS A 107 -13.27 -11.86 -9.19
CA HIS A 107 -12.56 -12.41 -10.35
C HIS A 107 -12.04 -13.85 -10.11
N GLU A 108 -11.71 -14.19 -8.86
CA GLU A 108 -11.24 -15.52 -8.47
C GLU A 108 -12.37 -16.54 -8.24
N GLY A 109 -13.61 -16.10 -8.06
CA GLY A 109 -14.77 -16.98 -7.95
C GLY A 109 -14.68 -17.96 -6.77
N THR A 110 -14.88 -19.25 -7.01
CA THR A 110 -14.86 -20.28 -5.95
C THR A 110 -13.48 -20.45 -5.30
N ASP A 111 -12.41 -20.12 -6.01
CA ASP A 111 -11.05 -20.24 -5.49
C ASP A 111 -10.74 -19.20 -4.42
N PHE A 112 -11.42 -18.05 -4.45
CA PHE A 112 -11.25 -16.98 -3.47
C PHE A 112 -11.46 -17.48 -2.04
N CYS A 113 -12.52 -18.25 -1.79
CA CYS A 113 -12.80 -18.74 -0.45
C CYS A 113 -11.85 -19.85 0.00
N ASN A 114 -11.34 -20.67 -0.92
CA ASN A 114 -10.31 -21.65 -0.62
C ASN A 114 -8.99 -20.96 -0.24
N GLN A 115 -8.59 -19.94 -1.00
CA GLN A 115 -7.42 -19.13 -0.72
C GLN A 115 -7.58 -18.34 0.59
N SER A 116 -8.77 -17.80 0.86
CA SER A 116 -9.10 -17.12 2.12
C SER A 116 -8.92 -18.03 3.33
N LYS A 117 -9.41 -19.28 3.26
CA LYS A 117 -9.20 -20.27 4.34
C LYS A 117 -7.72 -20.54 4.59
N VAL A 118 -6.92 -20.64 3.53
CA VAL A 118 -5.46 -20.81 3.65
C VAL A 118 -4.82 -19.57 4.27
N LEU A 119 -5.25 -18.37 3.89
CA LEU A 119 -4.78 -17.11 4.45
C LEU A 119 -5.08 -17.02 5.95
N PHE A 120 -6.31 -17.28 6.38
CA PHE A 120 -6.67 -17.32 7.81
C PHE A 120 -5.90 -18.40 8.56
N GLY A 121 -5.76 -19.59 7.99
CA GLY A 121 -4.96 -20.67 8.58
C GLY A 121 -3.52 -20.25 8.89
N LYS A 122 -2.91 -19.41 8.06
CA LYS A 122 -1.56 -18.87 8.29
C LYS A 122 -1.56 -17.71 9.29
N VAL A 123 -2.48 -16.76 9.16
CA VAL A 123 -2.49 -15.57 10.03
C VAL A 123 -2.84 -15.95 11.48
N LEU A 124 -3.70 -16.94 11.68
CA LEU A 124 -4.08 -17.41 13.01
C LEU A 124 -2.96 -18.19 13.73
N THR A 125 -1.89 -18.59 13.04
CA THR A 125 -0.72 -19.19 13.69
C THR A 125 0.27 -18.17 14.24
N LEU A 126 0.14 -16.90 13.85
CA LEU A 126 1.04 -15.82 14.28
C LEU A 126 0.72 -15.41 15.72
N ASN A 127 1.73 -15.19 16.55
CA ASN A 127 1.61 -14.91 17.98
C ASN A 127 2.16 -13.54 18.36
N THR A 128 2.94 -12.88 17.49
CA THR A 128 3.60 -11.61 17.80
C THR A 128 3.35 -10.56 16.72
N GLU A 129 3.45 -9.29 17.10
CA GLU A 129 3.33 -8.14 16.19
C GLU A 129 4.36 -8.23 15.05
N HIS A 130 5.60 -8.58 15.39
CA HIS A 130 6.67 -8.77 14.41
C HIS A 130 6.35 -9.86 13.38
N GLU A 131 5.77 -10.99 13.81
CA GLU A 131 5.33 -12.05 12.89
C GLU A 131 4.21 -11.57 11.96
N LEU A 132 3.30 -10.73 12.45
CA LEU A 132 2.24 -10.12 11.65
C LEU A 132 2.84 -9.16 10.60
N ASP A 133 3.77 -8.29 11.00
CA ASP A 133 4.44 -7.37 10.08
C ASP A 133 5.21 -8.12 8.99
N ASP A 134 5.99 -9.13 9.38
CA ASP A 134 6.71 -10.00 8.47
C ASP A 134 5.78 -10.74 7.50
N PHE A 135 4.61 -11.16 7.97
CA PHE A 135 3.60 -11.81 7.14
C PHE A 135 3.01 -10.82 6.12
N ALA A 136 2.56 -9.65 6.58
CA ALA A 136 1.95 -8.62 5.75
C ALA A 136 2.90 -8.13 4.65
N ARG A 137 4.18 -7.93 4.96
CA ARG A 137 5.19 -7.51 3.98
C ARG A 137 5.49 -8.57 2.92
N ARG A 138 5.44 -9.86 3.26
CA ARG A 138 5.73 -10.96 2.31
C ARG A 138 4.55 -11.32 1.42
N ALA A 139 3.34 -11.05 1.88
CA ALA A 139 2.10 -11.26 1.13
C ALA A 139 1.30 -9.94 1.09
N PRO A 140 1.82 -8.90 0.41
CA PRO A 140 1.18 -7.60 0.42
C PRO A 140 -0.20 -7.69 -0.21
N ALA A 141 -1.16 -7.06 0.44
CA ALA A 141 -2.51 -6.97 -0.08
C ALA A 141 -2.54 -6.16 -1.38
N VAL A 142 -3.57 -6.37 -2.21
CA VAL A 142 -3.80 -5.51 -3.37
C VAL A 142 -4.18 -4.11 -2.87
N GLN A 143 -3.40 -3.10 -3.26
CA GLN A 143 -3.56 -1.71 -2.82
C GLN A 143 -4.15 -0.84 -3.96
N PRO A 144 -4.99 0.18 -3.65
CA PRO A 144 -5.50 1.14 -4.65
C PRO A 144 -4.48 2.23 -5.04
N ILE A 145 -3.42 2.35 -4.23
CA ILE A 145 -2.31 3.30 -4.38
C ILE A 145 -1.04 2.54 -4.79
N VAL A 146 -0.15 3.21 -5.52
CA VAL A 146 1.14 2.60 -5.88
C VAL A 146 2.16 3.06 -4.85
N VAL A 147 2.70 2.11 -4.09
CA VAL A 147 3.88 2.33 -3.28
C VAL A 147 5.08 2.34 -4.23
N VAL A 148 5.64 3.53 -4.47
CA VAL A 148 6.91 3.65 -5.19
C VAL A 148 8.00 3.78 -4.13
N ALA A 149 9.23 3.40 -4.47
CA ALA A 149 10.37 3.65 -3.61
C ALA A 149 10.24 5.06 -3.01
N CYS A 150 9.99 6.12 -3.77
CA CYS A 150 10.04 7.48 -3.23
C CYS A 150 8.76 7.99 -2.55
N GLY A 151 7.92 7.07 -2.06
CA GLY A 151 6.68 7.36 -1.38
C GLY A 151 5.47 6.79 -2.08
N ILE A 152 4.33 6.95 -1.43
CA ILE A 152 3.04 6.54 -1.98
C ILE A 152 2.65 7.53 -3.07
N VAL A 153 2.55 7.06 -4.30
CA VAL A 153 1.91 7.81 -5.36
C VAL A 153 0.45 7.39 -5.39
N GLU A 154 -0.41 8.31 -4.97
CA GLU A 154 -1.83 8.19 -5.22
C GLU A 154 -2.06 8.04 -6.72
N SER A 155 -2.43 6.83 -7.11
CA SER A 155 -2.60 6.44 -8.51
C SER A 155 -3.64 7.36 -9.16
N SER A 156 -3.54 7.54 -10.48
CA SER A 156 -4.57 8.28 -11.22
C SER A 156 -5.95 7.64 -11.06
N ALA A 157 -6.00 6.33 -10.78
CA ALA A 157 -7.19 5.60 -10.39
C ALA A 157 -7.71 6.06 -9.02
N PHE A 158 -6.84 6.15 -8.00
CA PHE A 158 -7.19 6.65 -6.67
C PHE A 158 -7.80 8.07 -6.73
N ARG A 159 -7.11 9.02 -7.37
CA ARG A 159 -7.62 10.40 -7.54
C ARG A 159 -8.89 10.48 -8.39
N ARG A 160 -9.11 9.54 -9.30
CA ARG A 160 -10.36 9.46 -10.08
C ARG A 160 -11.49 8.93 -9.23
N MET A 161 -11.25 7.92 -8.39
CA MET A 161 -12.25 7.38 -7.47
C MET A 161 -12.67 8.41 -6.43
N GLU A 162 -11.76 9.21 -5.89
CA GLU A 162 -12.13 10.31 -4.97
C GLU A 162 -13.06 11.35 -5.62
N ARG A 163 -12.88 11.62 -6.93
CA ARG A 163 -13.78 12.50 -7.68
C ARG A 163 -15.16 11.89 -7.94
N LEU A 164 -15.26 10.56 -7.94
CA LEU A 164 -16.49 9.82 -8.18
C LEU A 164 -17.20 9.44 -6.87
N ALA A 165 -16.50 9.48 -5.74
CA ALA A 165 -17.09 9.29 -4.43
C ALA A 165 -18.16 10.38 -4.18
N PRO A 166 -19.39 9.99 -3.78
CA PRO A 166 -20.43 10.96 -3.49
C PRO A 166 -19.95 11.92 -2.41
N LYS A 167 -20.13 13.23 -2.66
CA LYS A 167 -19.91 14.24 -1.62
C LYS A 167 -20.95 14.03 -0.51
N PRO A 168 -20.59 14.23 0.76
CA PRO A 168 -21.53 14.12 1.87
C PRO A 168 -22.70 15.09 1.71
#